data_AF-A0A2G7GDA4-F1
#
_entry.id   AF-A0A2G7GDA4-F1
#
_cell.length_a   1.000
_cell.length_b   1.000
_cell.length_c   1.000
_cell.angle_alpha   90.00
_cell.angle_beta   90.00
_cell.angle_gamma   90.00
#
_symmetry.space_group_name_H-M   'P 1'
#
loop_
_entity.id
_entity.type
_entity.pdbx_description
1 polymer ?
#
loop_
_entity_poly.entity_id
_entity_poly.type
_entity_poly.pdbx_seq_one_letter_code
_entity_poly.pdbx_strand_id
1 'polypeptide(L)'
;MEIKTVYYSTVVNLGNYNNEKIGFKADVSEGETVEQVIEALRNKIKKCGHPNLEKLYKELRDRTWDLEQLNNKIEKATNQWNSTAEFLRTQGIKPDLVDLPVFTRLLPEAKSETIVTGDDVEFVDEDNDEAEF
;
A
#
# COMPACT_ATOMS: atom_id res chain seq x y z
N MET A 1 42.68 26.74 -16.33
CA MET A 1 41.61 26.01 -17.04
C MET A 1 40.43 25.96 -16.09
N GLU A 2 39.34 26.67 -16.39
CA GLU A 2 38.15 26.72 -15.53
C GLU A 2 37.20 25.59 -15.90
N ILE A 3 36.93 24.69 -14.94
CA ILE A 3 35.94 23.62 -15.10
C ILE A 3 34.59 24.21 -14.72
N LYS A 4 33.67 24.33 -15.69
CA LYS A 4 32.34 24.90 -15.46
C LYS A 4 31.32 23.89 -14.95
N THR A 5 31.49 22.63 -15.33
CA THR A 5 30.49 21.57 -15.08
C THR A 5 31.18 20.27 -14.75
N VAL A 6 30.66 19.57 -13.74
CA VAL A 6 31.07 18.24 -13.33
C VAL A 6 29.90 17.28 -13.54
N TYR A 7 30.18 16.16 -14.21
CA TYR A 7 29.27 15.02 -14.31
C TYR A 7 29.81 13.87 -13.48
N TYR A 8 28.98 13.35 -12.58
CA TYR A 8 29.32 12.20 -11.76
C TYR A 8 28.22 11.15 -11.88
N SER A 9 28.60 9.90 -12.18
CA SER A 9 27.67 8.77 -12.24
C SER A 9 28.25 7.53 -11.58
N THR A 10 27.39 6.73 -10.98
CA THR A 10 27.74 5.42 -10.43
C THR A 10 26.71 4.38 -10.85
N VAL A 11 27.13 3.12 -10.85
CA VAL A 11 26.23 1.97 -11.03
C VAL A 11 25.96 1.38 -9.65
N VAL A 12 24.70 1.37 -9.24
CA VAL A 12 24.24 0.77 -7.99
C VAL A 12 23.61 -0.58 -8.32
N ASN A 13 24.08 -1.62 -7.66
CA ASN A 13 23.45 -2.94 -7.73
C ASN A 13 22.23 -2.93 -6.78
N LEU A 14 21.05 -3.22 -7.33
CA LEU A 14 19.78 -3.20 -6.59
C LEU A 14 19.41 -4.56 -5.99
N GLY A 15 20.29 -5.56 -6.12
CA GLY A 15 19.94 -6.95 -5.90
C GLY A 15 19.17 -7.53 -7.09
N ASN A 16 19.00 -8.86 -7.11
CA ASN A 16 18.29 -9.58 -8.17
C ASN A 16 18.83 -9.38 -9.60
N TYR A 17 20.15 -9.23 -9.76
CA TYR A 17 20.82 -8.99 -11.05
C TYR A 17 20.42 -7.68 -11.77
N ASN A 18 19.66 -6.81 -11.11
CA ASN A 18 19.30 -5.51 -11.64
C ASN A 18 20.32 -4.45 -11.21
N ASN A 19 20.79 -3.67 -12.18
CA ASN A 19 21.70 -2.56 -11.96
C ASN A 19 21.02 -1.27 -12.39
N GLU A 20 21.14 -0.24 -11.56
CA GLU A 20 20.67 1.11 -11.89
C GLU A 20 21.86 2.06 -11.98
N LYS A 21 21.91 2.83 -13.08
CA LYS A 21 22.92 3.88 -13.24
C LYS A 21 22.34 5.21 -12.79
N ILE A 22 22.85 5.74 -11.69
CA ILE A 22 22.44 7.05 -11.16
C ILE A 22 23.53 8.06 -11.51
N GLY A 23 23.15 9.18 -12.10
CA GLY A 23 24.06 10.25 -12.48
C GLY A 23 23.51 11.62 -12.20
N PHE A 24 24.37 12.52 -11.74
CA PHE A 24 24.05 13.92 -11.49
C PHE A 24 25.03 14.82 -12.23
N LYS A 25 24.52 15.98 -12.64
CA LYS A 25 25.28 17.08 -13.21
C LYS A 25 25.22 18.25 -12.25
N ALA A 26 26.36 18.86 -11.96
CA ALA A 26 26.43 20.11 -11.22
C ALA A 26 27.38 21.08 -11.93
N ASP A 27 27.06 22.36 -11.85
CA ASP A 27 27.94 23.43 -12.28
C ASP A 27 28.80 23.89 -11.10
N VAL A 28 30.06 24.23 -11.36
CA VAL A 28 31.02 24.65 -10.34
C VAL A 28 30.90 26.17 -10.17
N SER A 29 30.53 26.62 -8.98
CA SER A 29 30.36 28.05 -8.70
C SER A 29 31.70 28.73 -8.41
N GLU A 30 31.75 30.06 -8.53
CA GLU A 30 32.94 30.82 -8.13
C GLU A 30 33.26 30.59 -6.64
N GLY A 31 34.47 30.12 -6.36
CA GLY A 31 34.93 29.82 -4.99
C GLY A 31 34.76 28.35 -4.57
N GLU A 32 34.10 27.52 -5.36
CA GLU A 32 34.03 26.07 -5.13
C GLU A 32 35.20 25.36 -5.85
N THR A 33 35.76 24.34 -5.21
CA THR A 33 36.70 23.44 -5.90
C THR A 33 35.98 22.29 -6.56
N VAL A 34 36.55 21.76 -7.63
CA VAL A 34 35.99 20.63 -8.37
C VAL A 34 35.85 19.41 -7.46
N GLU A 35 36.80 19.20 -6.55
CA GLU A 35 36.81 18.12 -5.57
C GLU A 35 35.62 18.23 -4.60
N GLN A 36 35.30 19.45 -4.13
CA GLN A 36 34.14 19.69 -3.26
C GLN A 36 32.83 19.34 -3.97
N VAL A 37 32.69 19.73 -5.25
CA VAL A 37 31.51 19.40 -6.06
C VAL A 37 31.41 17.90 -6.29
N ILE A 38 32.52 17.21 -6.57
CA ILE A 38 32.55 15.74 -6.73
C ILE A 38 32.14 15.03 -5.41
N GLU A 39 32.67 15.48 -4.26
CA GLU A 39 32.33 14.95 -2.94
C GLU A 39 30.82 15.12 -2.65
N ALA A 40 30.26 16.29 -2.96
CA ALA A 40 28.84 16.58 -2.81
C ALA A 40 27.97 15.67 -3.70
N LEU A 41 28.34 15.50 -4.97
CA LEU A 41 27.66 14.60 -5.91
C LEU A 41 27.71 13.14 -5.43
N ARG A 42 28.87 12.70 -4.94
CA ARG A 42 29.05 11.35 -4.35
C ARG A 42 28.15 11.13 -3.15
N ASN A 43 28.07 12.10 -2.24
CA ASN A 43 27.20 12.00 -1.06
C ASN A 43 25.72 12.00 -1.43
N LYS A 44 25.33 12.76 -2.46
CA LYS A 44 23.96 12.78 -3.00
C LYS A 44 23.57 11.42 -3.58
N ILE A 45 24.47 10.81 -4.37
CA ILE A 45 24.30 9.45 -4.87
C ILE A 45 24.22 8.43 -3.74
N LYS A 46 25.08 8.50 -2.71
CA LYS A 46 25.01 7.59 -1.56
C LYS A 46 23.67 7.69 -0.82
N LYS A 47 23.12 8.89 -0.68
CA LYS A 47 21.78 9.11 -0.08
C LYS A 47 20.67 8.54 -0.95
N CYS A 48 20.75 8.69 -2.27
CA CYS A 48 19.77 8.14 -3.20
C CYS A 48 19.87 6.61 -3.35
N GLY A 49 21.09 6.06 -3.33
CA GLY A 49 21.37 4.63 -3.52
C GLY A 49 21.37 3.78 -2.25
N HIS A 50 20.89 4.31 -1.11
CA HIS A 50 20.88 3.61 0.18
C HIS A 50 19.70 2.59 0.27
N PRO A 51 19.64 1.66 1.27
CA PRO A 51 18.77 0.47 1.30
C PRO A 51 17.26 0.75 1.30
N ASN A 52 16.88 2.02 1.38
CA ASN A 52 15.52 2.46 1.11
C ASN A 52 15.07 2.13 -0.31
N LEU A 53 15.98 2.08 -1.29
CA LEU A 53 15.61 1.76 -2.67
C LEU A 53 15.22 0.29 -2.82
N GLU A 54 16.00 -0.63 -2.25
CA GLU A 54 15.68 -2.07 -2.25
C GLU A 54 14.38 -2.35 -1.48
N LYS A 55 14.22 -1.70 -0.31
CA LYS A 55 12.97 -1.77 0.47
C LYS A 55 11.78 -1.23 -0.32
N LEU A 56 11.94 -0.08 -1.00
CA LEU A 56 10.91 0.54 -1.83
C LEU A 56 10.54 -0.36 -3.02
N TYR A 57 11.51 -0.95 -3.70
CA TYR A 57 11.24 -1.88 -4.81
C TYR A 57 10.56 -3.16 -4.35
N LYS A 58 10.95 -3.69 -3.19
CA LYS A 58 10.28 -4.82 -2.57
C LYS A 58 8.84 -4.48 -2.21
N GLU A 59 8.60 -3.36 -1.53
CA GLU A 59 7.26 -2.87 -1.23
C GLU A 59 6.43 -2.65 -2.50
N LEU A 60 7.01 -2.07 -3.55
CA LEU A 60 6.33 -1.84 -4.82
C LEU A 60 5.92 -3.17 -5.47
N ARG A 61 6.81 -4.17 -5.48
CA ARG A 61 6.51 -5.51 -5.98
C ARG A 61 5.39 -6.17 -5.17
N ASP A 62 5.51 -6.17 -3.85
CA ASP A 62 4.53 -6.80 -2.95
C ASP A 62 3.15 -6.16 -3.13
N ARG A 63 3.08 -4.82 -3.20
CA ARG A 63 1.83 -4.09 -3.45
C ARG A 63 1.25 -4.34 -4.83
N THR A 64 2.09 -4.50 -5.85
CA THR A 64 1.62 -4.82 -7.21
C THR A 64 0.99 -6.21 -7.24
N TRP A 65 1.60 -7.18 -6.56
CA TRP A 65 1.06 -8.53 -6.42
C TRP A 65 -0.27 -8.54 -5.64
N ASP A 66 -0.35 -7.81 -4.54
CA ASP A 66 -1.61 -7.66 -3.77
C ASP A 66 -2.74 -7.10 -4.65
N LEU A 67 -2.44 -6.07 -5.46
CA LEU A 67 -3.42 -5.49 -6.39
C LEU A 67 -3.88 -6.50 -7.43
N GLU A 68 -2.97 -7.28 -7.99
CA GLU A 68 -3.30 -8.32 -8.97
C GLU A 68 -4.19 -9.41 -8.33
N GLN A 69 -3.88 -9.84 -7.10
CA GLN A 69 -4.72 -10.78 -6.36
C GLN A 69 -6.11 -10.23 -6.06
N LEU A 70 -6.21 -8.95 -5.66
CA LEU A 70 -7.48 -8.28 -5.43
C LEU A 70 -8.30 -8.18 -6.72
N ASN A 71 -7.66 -7.80 -7.82
CA ASN A 71 -8.34 -7.67 -9.12
C ASN A 71 -8.89 -9.04 -9.58
N ASN A 72 -8.10 -10.11 -9.44
CA ASN A 72 -8.55 -11.48 -9.73
C ASN A 72 -9.71 -11.91 -8.84
N LYS A 73 -9.74 -11.51 -7.56
CA LYS A 73 -10.87 -11.79 -6.66
C LYS A 73 -12.13 -11.04 -7.07
N ILE A 74 -12.00 -9.75 -7.41
CA ILE A 74 -13.11 -8.92 -7.89
C ILE A 74 -13.67 -9.50 -9.18
N GLU A 75 -12.82 -9.89 -10.12
CA GLU A 75 -13.25 -10.49 -11.39
C GLU A 75 -14.01 -11.81 -11.15
N LYS A 76 -13.48 -12.69 -10.29
CA LYS A 76 -14.16 -13.93 -9.91
C LYS A 76 -15.51 -13.67 -9.24
N ALA A 77 -15.57 -12.76 -8.28
CA ALA A 77 -16.82 -12.40 -7.59
C ALA A 77 -17.83 -11.77 -8.57
N THR A 78 -17.37 -10.94 -9.49
CA THR A 78 -18.20 -10.32 -10.52
C THR A 78 -18.75 -11.38 -11.48
N ASN A 79 -17.93 -12.33 -11.90
CA ASN A 79 -18.37 -13.43 -12.76
C ASN A 79 -19.39 -14.32 -12.04
N GLN A 80 -19.15 -14.65 -10.76
CA GLN A 80 -20.12 -15.39 -9.94
C GLN A 80 -21.44 -14.64 -9.80
N TRP A 81 -21.38 -13.34 -9.49
CA TRP A 81 -22.56 -12.48 -9.41
C TRP A 81 -23.33 -12.47 -10.73
N ASN A 82 -22.65 -12.29 -11.86
CA ASN A 82 -23.28 -12.28 -13.18
C ASN A 82 -23.94 -13.63 -13.49
N SER A 83 -23.27 -14.75 -13.21
CA SER A 83 -23.86 -16.08 -13.39
C SER A 83 -25.08 -16.30 -12.49
N THR A 84 -25.04 -15.85 -11.23
CA THR A 84 -26.19 -15.92 -10.33
C THR A 84 -27.32 -15.01 -10.79
N ALA A 85 -27.03 -13.80 -11.25
CA ALA A 85 -28.00 -12.87 -11.79
C ALA A 85 -28.68 -13.43 -13.05
N GLU A 86 -27.91 -14.03 -13.97
CA GLU A 86 -28.46 -14.73 -15.14
C GLU A 86 -29.36 -15.89 -14.73
N PHE A 87 -28.92 -16.75 -13.81
CA PHE A 87 -29.74 -17.83 -13.28
C PHE A 87 -31.06 -17.30 -12.71
N LEU A 88 -31.02 -16.27 -11.86
CA LEU A 88 -32.21 -15.64 -11.29
C LEU A 88 -33.13 -15.07 -12.38
N ARG A 89 -32.57 -14.41 -13.41
CA ARG A 89 -33.34 -13.93 -14.57
C ARG A 89 -34.04 -15.08 -15.30
N THR A 90 -33.39 -16.23 -15.48
CA THR A 90 -34.03 -17.42 -16.09
C THR A 90 -35.17 -17.99 -15.25
N GLN A 91 -35.10 -17.83 -13.92
CA GLN A 91 -36.18 -18.19 -12.99
C GLN A 91 -37.27 -17.11 -12.89
N GLY A 92 -37.17 -16.03 -13.66
CA GLY A 92 -38.12 -14.92 -13.66
C GLY A 92 -37.95 -13.92 -12.50
N ILE A 93 -36.89 -14.05 -11.70
CA ILE A 93 -36.53 -13.10 -10.65
C ILE A 93 -35.68 -12.00 -11.27
N LYS A 94 -36.04 -10.73 -11.05
CA LYS A 94 -35.29 -9.58 -11.58
C LYS A 94 -34.19 -9.18 -10.58
N PRO A 95 -32.91 -9.48 -10.84
CA PRO A 95 -31.82 -9.22 -9.89
C PRO A 95 -31.41 -7.74 -9.82
N ASP A 96 -31.88 -6.90 -10.75
CA ASP A 96 -31.52 -5.48 -10.86
C ASP A 96 -32.44 -4.56 -10.02
N LEU A 97 -33.43 -5.12 -9.32
CA LEU A 97 -34.26 -4.39 -8.38
C LEU A 97 -33.55 -4.36 -7.01
N VAL A 98 -33.35 -3.15 -6.48
CA VAL A 98 -32.70 -2.88 -5.17
C VAL A 98 -33.43 -3.55 -3.99
N ASP A 99 -34.65 -4.05 -4.20
CA ASP A 99 -35.35 -4.94 -3.27
C ASP A 99 -34.97 -6.40 -3.52
N LEU A 100 -33.91 -6.85 -2.83
CA LEU A 100 -33.67 -8.28 -2.65
C LEU A 100 -34.85 -8.88 -1.88
N PRO A 101 -35.45 -9.99 -2.33
CA PRO A 101 -36.49 -10.65 -1.56
C PRO A 101 -35.89 -11.12 -0.22
N VAL A 102 -36.49 -10.68 0.89
CA VAL A 102 -36.16 -11.23 2.21
C VAL A 102 -36.55 -12.71 2.20
N PHE A 103 -35.56 -13.59 2.18
CA PHE A 103 -35.76 -15.04 2.22
C PHE A 103 -36.18 -15.48 3.63
N THR A 104 -37.38 -15.11 4.05
CA THR A 104 -37.94 -15.42 5.38
C THR A 104 -38.21 -16.91 5.61
N ARG A 105 -37.95 -17.80 4.64
CA ARG A 105 -38.33 -19.23 4.71
C ARG A 105 -37.32 -20.24 4.16
N LEU A 106 -36.12 -19.84 3.73
CA LEU A 106 -35.14 -20.77 3.13
C LEU A 106 -34.03 -21.24 4.08
N LEU A 107 -33.94 -20.64 5.28
CA LEU A 107 -33.07 -21.14 6.34
C LEU A 107 -33.96 -21.46 7.54
N PRO A 108 -33.81 -22.62 8.21
CA PRO A 108 -34.45 -22.83 9.50
C PRO A 108 -33.97 -21.73 10.43
N GLU A 109 -34.91 -21.06 11.12
CA GLU A 109 -34.58 -20.03 12.10
C GLU A 109 -33.48 -20.58 13.01
N ALA A 110 -32.31 -19.93 12.99
CA ALA A 110 -31.31 -20.18 13.99
C ALA A 110 -31.99 -19.89 15.32
N LYS A 111 -32.15 -20.94 16.15
CA LYS A 111 -32.60 -20.77 17.54
C LYS A 111 -31.70 -19.70 18.12
N SER A 112 -32.27 -18.55 18.45
CA SER A 112 -31.56 -17.49 19.14
C SER A 112 -31.03 -18.10 20.44
N GLU A 113 -29.72 -18.35 20.47
CA GLU A 113 -29.03 -18.44 21.74
C GLU A 113 -29.18 -17.07 22.39
N THR A 114 -29.86 -17.06 23.53
CA THR A 114 -30.01 -15.92 24.42
C THR A 114 -28.62 -15.33 24.68
N ILE A 115 -28.28 -14.24 24.01
CA ILE A 115 -27.20 -13.37 24.44
C ILE A 115 -27.74 -12.71 25.71
N VAL A 116 -27.20 -13.12 26.85
CA VAL A 116 -27.37 -12.38 28.10
C VAL A 116 -26.68 -11.03 27.87
N THR A 117 -27.48 -9.99 27.63
CA THR A 117 -27.06 -8.60 27.75
C THR A 117 -26.67 -8.37 29.20
N GLY A 118 -25.39 -8.49 29.49
CA GLY A 118 -24.79 -7.91 30.70
C GLY A 118 -24.66 -6.41 30.50
N ASP A 119 -25.79 -5.70 30.52
CA ASP A 119 -25.81 -4.30 30.93
C ASP A 119 -25.50 -4.31 32.43
N ASP A 120 -24.26 -3.93 32.75
CA ASP A 120 -23.79 -3.29 33.99
C ASP A 120 -22.29 -3.59 34.15
N VAL A 121 -21.48 -2.97 33.28
CA VAL A 121 -20.08 -2.67 33.62
C VAL A 121 -20.02 -1.16 33.77
N GLU A 122 -20.13 -0.70 35.01
CA GLU A 122 -19.81 0.68 35.39
C GLU A 122 -18.38 0.98 34.92
N PHE A 123 -18.26 1.92 33.97
CA PHE A 123 -16.99 2.57 33.67
C PHE A 123 -16.63 3.41 34.90
N VAL A 124 -15.67 2.94 35.69
CA VAL A 124 -14.98 3.79 36.66
C VAL A 124 -13.89 4.51 35.88
N ASP A 125 -14.13 5.80 35.61
CA ASP A 125 -13.12 6.73 35.13
C ASP A 125 -12.08 6.91 36.25
N GLU A 126 -10.96 6.19 36.19
CA GLU A 126 -9.76 6.50 36.97
C GLU A 126 -8.96 7.61 36.26
N ASP A 127 -9.52 8.83 36.27
CA ASP A 127 -8.72 10.05 36.23
C ASP A 127 -8.19 10.28 37.65
N ASN A 128 -6.93 9.94 37.90
CA ASN A 128 -6.19 10.43 39.06
C ASN A 128 -4.85 11.03 38.59
N ASP A 129 -4.94 12.25 38.06
CA ASP A 129 -3.85 13.20 38.12
C ASP A 129 -3.60 13.54 39.59
N GLU A 130 -2.44 13.19 40.14
CA GLU A 130 -1.78 14.10 41.08
C GLU A 130 -0.28 13.82 41.17
N ALA A 131 0.47 14.84 40.76
CA ALA A 131 1.88 14.99 41.02
C ALA A 131 2.09 15.31 42.50
N GLU A 132 3.01 14.61 43.17
CA GLU A 132 3.68 15.14 44.35
C GLU A 132 5.19 14.83 44.31
N PHE A 133 5.94 15.93 44.24
CA PHE A 133 7.22 16.26 44.88
C PHE A 133 8.34 15.21 45.01
#